data_AF-A0A426TF77-F1
#
_entry.id   AF-A0A426TF77-F1
#
_cell.length_a   1.000
_cell.length_b   1.000
_cell.length_c   1.000
_cell.angle_alpha   90.00
_cell.angle_beta   90.00
_cell.angle_gamma   90.00
#
_symmetry.space_group_name_H-M   'P 1'
#
loop_
_entity.id
_entity.type
_entity.pdbx_description
1 polymer ?
#
loop_
_entity_poly.entity_id
_entity_poly.type
_entity_poly.pdbx_seq_one_letter_code
_entity_poly.pdbx_strand_id
1 'polypeptide(L)'
;MAFQETKGRYASFGVVTSLPGEVIDHFWFIIDNYLKGVLPLKKVLRFSLKNRKGKLSITFSQEGYKEVLTIDFQNKFDPFFPSTVLVFDKEGQETVTLPKELNYI
;
A
#
# COMPACT_ATOMS: atom_id res chain seq x y z
N MET A 1 0.57 17.39 -5.85
CA MET A 1 -0.18 16.17 -5.46
C MET A 1 0.79 15.26 -4.72
N ALA A 2 0.32 14.33 -3.88
CA ALA A 2 1.21 13.37 -3.23
C ALA A 2 1.76 12.36 -4.25
N PHE A 3 2.89 11.71 -3.94
CA PHE A 3 3.54 10.67 -4.75
C PHE A 3 4.03 11.13 -6.14
N GLN A 4 4.31 12.42 -6.31
CA GLN A 4 4.82 12.97 -7.58
C GLN A 4 6.35 13.04 -7.62
N GLU A 5 6.96 13.61 -6.58
CA GLU A 5 8.42 13.75 -6.44
C GLU A 5 8.94 12.79 -5.38
N THR A 6 9.17 11.55 -5.77
CA THR A 6 9.70 10.50 -4.88
C THR A 6 11.17 10.78 -4.58
N LYS A 7 11.48 11.09 -3.32
CA LYS A 7 12.85 11.25 -2.79
C LYS A 7 13.38 9.96 -2.18
N GLY A 8 12.49 9.13 -1.64
CA GLY A 8 12.86 7.85 -1.04
C GLY A 8 11.63 7.01 -0.71
N ARG A 9 11.81 5.69 -0.74
CA ARG A 9 10.79 4.70 -0.40
C ARG A 9 11.24 3.89 0.79
N TYR A 10 10.37 3.84 1.79
CA TYR A 10 10.65 3.20 3.07
C TYR A 10 9.52 2.24 3.43
N ALA A 11 9.83 1.27 4.28
CA ALA A 11 8.85 0.40 4.90
C ALA A 11 9.09 0.43 6.42
N SER A 12 8.02 0.55 7.19
CA SER A 12 8.09 0.50 8.65
C SER A 12 8.55 -0.87 9.13
N PHE A 13 9.03 -0.92 10.37
CA PHE A 13 9.47 -2.17 10.98
C PHE A 13 8.36 -3.22 11.02
N GLY A 14 7.11 -2.82 11.36
CA GLY A 14 5.97 -3.72 11.38
C GLY A 14 5.65 -4.30 10.00
N VAL A 15 5.83 -3.51 8.93
CA VAL A 15 5.62 -3.97 7.56
C VAL A 15 6.69 -4.97 7.15
N VAL A 16 7.97 -4.65 7.34
CA VAL A 16 9.09 -5.52 6.92
C VAL A 16 9.09 -6.86 7.68
N THR A 17 8.60 -6.87 8.92
CA THR A 17 8.51 -8.11 9.71
C THR A 17 7.25 -8.93 9.43
N SER A 18 6.20 -8.32 8.87
CA SER A 18 4.90 -8.99 8.63
C SER A 18 4.67 -9.35 7.16
N LEU A 19 5.39 -8.72 6.23
CA LEU A 19 5.21 -8.91 4.80
C LEU A 19 6.54 -9.26 4.11
N PRO A 20 6.53 -10.22 3.16
CA PRO A 20 7.67 -10.45 2.29
C PRO A 20 8.00 -9.20 1.47
N GLY A 21 9.29 -8.99 1.16
CA GLY A 21 9.75 -7.86 0.34
C GLY A 21 9.00 -7.73 -0.99
N GLU A 22 8.74 -8.86 -1.67
CA GLU A 22 7.98 -8.89 -2.92
C GLU A 22 6.55 -8.33 -2.76
N VAL A 23 5.89 -8.59 -1.62
CA VAL A 23 4.55 -8.04 -1.36
C VAL A 23 4.61 -6.55 -1.08
N ILE A 24 5.69 -6.07 -0.47
CA ILE A 24 5.93 -4.64 -0.24
C ILE A 24 6.09 -3.92 -1.59
N ASP A 25 6.84 -4.52 -2.51
CA ASP A 25 7.05 -3.98 -3.86
C ASP A 25 5.75 -3.85 -4.66
N HIS A 26 4.76 -4.72 -4.41
CA HIS A 26 3.44 -4.61 -5.05
C HIS A 26 2.71 -3.32 -4.73
N PHE A 27 2.87 -2.75 -3.51
CA PHE A 27 2.24 -1.46 -3.21
C PHE A 27 2.82 -0.34 -4.07
N TRP A 28 4.14 -0.32 -4.24
CA TRP A 28 4.83 0.63 -5.10
C TRP A 28 4.44 0.45 -6.57
N PHE A 29 4.39 -0.81 -7.02
CA PHE A 29 3.94 -1.14 -8.36
C PHE A 29 2.52 -0.62 -8.65
N ILE A 30 1.59 -0.79 -7.71
CA ILE A 30 0.21 -0.28 -7.86
C ILE A 30 0.22 1.26 -7.97
N ILE A 31 0.96 1.93 -7.09
CA ILE A 31 1.04 3.40 -7.06
C ILE A 31 1.58 3.92 -8.40
N ASP A 32 2.69 3.38 -8.87
CA ASP A 32 3.37 3.87 -10.06
C ASP A 32 2.62 3.58 -11.36
N ASN A 33 2.00 2.40 -11.48
CA ASN A 33 1.43 1.94 -12.74
C ASN A 33 -0.07 2.22 -12.88
N TYR A 34 -0.81 2.35 -11.78
CA TYR A 34 -2.27 2.45 -11.83
C TYR A 34 -2.85 3.70 -11.16
N LEU A 35 -2.12 4.33 -10.24
CA LEU A 35 -2.65 5.43 -9.45
C LEU A 35 -2.05 6.78 -9.85
N LYS A 36 -0.72 6.83 -10.00
CA LYS A 36 0.02 8.04 -10.36
C LYS A 36 -0.38 8.51 -11.76
N GLY A 37 -0.76 9.78 -11.87
CA GLY A 37 -1.18 10.39 -13.14
C GLY A 37 -2.61 10.05 -13.58
N VAL A 38 -3.27 9.08 -12.94
CA VAL A 38 -4.65 8.67 -13.28
C VAL A 38 -5.67 9.36 -12.37
N LEU A 39 -5.38 9.47 -11.08
CA LEU A 39 -6.25 10.14 -10.10
C LEU A 39 -5.46 11.04 -9.15
N PRO A 40 -6.10 12.09 -8.58
CA PRO A 40 -5.46 12.91 -7.55
C PRO A 40 -5.30 12.09 -6.26
N LEU A 41 -4.04 11.76 -5.94
CA LEU A 41 -3.69 10.98 -4.75
C LEU A 41 -3.61 11.86 -3.51
N LYS A 42 -4.26 11.39 -2.44
CA LYS A 42 -4.14 11.97 -1.09
C LYS A 42 -2.78 11.60 -0.48
N LYS A 43 -2.39 12.32 0.58
CA LYS A 43 -1.13 12.05 1.31
C LYS A 43 -1.11 10.67 1.97
N VAL A 44 -2.27 10.09 2.26
CA VAL A 44 -2.40 8.76 2.86
C VAL A 44 -3.29 7.91 1.96
N LEU A 45 -2.73 6.79 1.54
CA LEU A 45 -3.37 5.76 0.72
C LEU A 45 -3.60 4.52 1.58
N ARG A 46 -4.74 3.86 1.39
CA ARG A 46 -5.11 2.67 2.15
C ARG A 46 -5.18 1.47 1.22
N PHE A 47 -4.42 0.44 1.54
CA PHE A 47 -4.41 -0.84 0.84
C PHE A 47 -4.96 -1.93 1.76
N SER A 48 -5.96 -2.66 1.28
CA SER A 48 -6.54 -3.80 1.98
C SER A 48 -6.08 -5.08 1.31
N LEU A 49 -5.47 -5.99 2.06
CA LEU A 49 -5.03 -7.28 1.55
C LEU A 49 -6.14 -8.29 1.80
N LYS A 50 -6.62 -8.93 0.74
CA LYS A 50 -7.70 -9.92 0.77
C LYS A 50 -7.23 -11.23 0.15
N ASN A 51 -7.77 -12.33 0.64
CA ASN A 51 -7.59 -13.64 0.04
C ASN A 51 -8.63 -13.86 -1.05
N ARG A 52 -8.17 -14.12 -2.28
CA ARG A 52 -9.03 -14.55 -3.38
C ARG A 52 -8.55 -15.90 -3.91
N LYS A 53 -9.23 -16.98 -3.49
CA LYS A 53 -8.92 -18.37 -3.91
C LYS A 53 -7.46 -18.79 -3.62
N GLY A 54 -6.92 -18.38 -2.47
CA GLY A 54 -5.56 -18.67 -2.05
C GLY A 54 -4.50 -17.70 -2.61
N LYS A 55 -4.92 -16.70 -3.38
CA LYS A 55 -4.04 -15.68 -3.96
C LYS A 55 -4.23 -14.33 -3.28
N LEU A 56 -3.17 -13.54 -3.28
CA LEU A 56 -3.18 -12.19 -2.73
C LEU A 56 -3.91 -11.24 -3.67
N SER A 57 -4.94 -10.58 -3.16
CA SER A 57 -5.60 -9.46 -3.81
C SER A 57 -5.38 -8.20 -2.99
N ILE A 58 -4.93 -7.12 -3.63
CA ILE A 58 -4.72 -5.83 -2.97
C ILE A 58 -5.77 -4.84 -3.49
N THR A 59 -6.59 -4.33 -2.57
CA THR A 59 -7.61 -3.32 -2.87
C THR A 59 -7.14 -1.96 -2.39
N PHE A 60 -7.06 -0.99 -3.31
CA PHE A 60 -6.78 0.41 -3.02
C PHE A 60 -8.05 1.18 -2.65
N SER A 61 -7.90 2.07 -1.67
CA SER A 61 -8.91 3.04 -1.25
C SER A 61 -8.25 4.30 -0.70
N GLN A 62 -8.92 5.44 -0.81
CA GLN A 62 -8.51 6.69 -0.17
C GLN A 62 -9.72 7.45 0.35
N GLU A 63 -9.49 8.48 1.16
CA GLU A 63 -10.57 9.35 1.62
C GLU A 63 -11.30 9.98 0.42
N GLY A 64 -12.63 9.82 0.38
CA GLY A 64 -13.47 10.23 -0.75
C GLY A 64 -13.61 9.20 -1.88
N TYR A 65 -12.78 8.14 -1.90
CA TYR A 65 -12.82 7.11 -2.93
C TYR A 65 -12.75 5.70 -2.32
N LYS A 66 -13.92 5.05 -2.19
CA LYS A 66 -14.04 3.70 -1.62
C LYS A 66 -13.80 2.63 -2.70
N GLU A 67 -12.90 1.69 -2.41
CA GLU A 67 -12.61 0.48 -3.21
C GLU A 67 -12.49 0.72 -4.73
N VAL A 68 -11.61 1.65 -5.12
CA VAL A 68 -11.48 2.08 -6.53
C VAL A 68 -10.86 1.00 -7.41
N LEU A 69 -9.91 0.26 -6.87
CA LEU A 69 -9.06 -0.64 -7.65
C LEU A 69 -8.73 -1.87 -6.82
N THR A 70 -8.93 -3.05 -7.39
CA THR A 70 -8.45 -4.32 -6.81
C THR A 70 -7.57 -5.00 -7.84
N ILE A 71 -6.35 -5.32 -7.43
CA ILE A 71 -5.39 -6.05 -8.26
C ILE A 71 -5.13 -7.42 -7.64
N ASP A 72 -5.26 -8.45 -8.47
CA ASP A 72 -4.95 -9.82 -8.10
C ASP A 72 -3.50 -10.15 -8.46
N PHE A 73 -2.74 -10.61 -7.48
CA PHE A 73 -1.37 -11.06 -7.66
C PHE A 73 -1.29 -12.59 -7.68
N GLN A 74 -0.23 -13.14 -8.28
CA GLN A 74 -0.02 -14.59 -8.29
C GLN A 74 0.55 -15.12 -6.97
N ASN A 75 1.00 -14.22 -6.09
CA ASN A 75 1.53 -14.57 -4.77
C ASN A 75 0.49 -15.29 -3.93
N LYS A 76 0.95 -16.29 -3.16
CA LYS A 76 0.10 -16.98 -2.20
C LYS A 76 -0.30 -16.00 -1.10
N PHE A 77 -1.57 -16.03 -0.72
CA PHE A 77 -2.05 -15.28 0.43
C PHE A 77 -1.67 -16.02 1.71
N ASP A 78 -1.09 -15.28 2.67
CA ASP A 78 -0.83 -15.77 4.02
C ASP A 78 -1.88 -15.17 4.99
N PRO A 79 -2.61 -16.00 5.76
CA PRO A 79 -3.53 -15.51 6.80
C PRO A 79 -2.90 -14.61 7.87
N PHE A 80 -1.58 -14.68 8.06
CA PHE A 80 -0.85 -13.83 9.00
C PHE A 80 -0.52 -12.44 8.44
N PHE A 81 -0.79 -12.18 7.15
CA PHE A 81 -0.60 -10.85 6.58
C PHE A 81 -1.53 -9.83 7.25
N PRO A 82 -1.05 -8.58 7.42
CA PRO A 82 -1.89 -7.49 7.90
C PRO A 82 -3.05 -7.27 6.93
N SER A 83 -4.27 -7.20 7.46
CA SER A 83 -5.47 -6.96 6.66
C SER A 83 -5.50 -5.57 6.01
N THR A 84 -4.77 -4.61 6.58
CA THR A 84 -4.66 -3.25 6.06
C THR A 84 -3.22 -2.76 6.19
N VAL A 85 -2.75 -2.14 5.11
CA VAL A 85 -1.49 -1.41 5.03
C VAL A 85 -1.80 0.02 4.57
N LEU A 86 -1.07 0.99 5.11
CA LEU A 86 -1.15 2.38 4.70
C LEU A 86 0.14 2.75 3.98
N VAL A 87 0.02 3.60 2.97
CA VAL A 87 1.19 4.25 2.36
C VAL A 87 0.98 5.73 2.49
N PHE A 88 1.93 6.43 3.10
CA PHE A 88 1.88 7.87 3.21
C PHE A 88 3.09 8.53 2.55
N ASP A 89 2.88 9.75 2.08
CA ASP A 89 3.93 10.59 1.51
C ASP A 89 4.14 11.82 2.40
N LYS A 90 5.38 11.96 2.89
CA LYS A 90 5.87 13.13 3.63
C LYS A 90 6.95 13.83 2.83
N GLU A 91 6.56 14.82 2.03
CA GLU A 91 7.46 15.68 1.25
C GLU A 91 8.41 14.91 0.31
N GLY A 92 7.92 13.81 -0.28
CA GLY A 92 8.65 12.92 -1.17
C GLY A 92 9.25 11.70 -0.47
N GLN A 93 9.19 11.62 0.86
CA GLN A 93 9.50 10.40 1.59
C GLN A 93 8.24 9.55 1.69
N GLU A 94 8.16 8.55 0.82
CA GLU A 94 7.03 7.64 0.74
C GLU A 94 7.29 6.45 1.66
N THR A 95 6.35 6.14 2.55
CA THR A 95 6.53 5.08 3.55
C THR A 95 5.33 4.15 3.61
N VAL A 96 5.57 2.84 3.47
CA VAL A 96 4.59 1.79 3.76
C VAL A 96 4.59 1.51 5.25
N THR A 97 3.42 1.55 5.90
CA THR A 97 3.29 1.38 7.34
C THR A 97 2.02 0.63 7.72
N LEU A 98 1.99 0.02 8.90
CA LEU A 98 0.75 -0.51 9.46
C LEU A 98 -0.10 0.62 10.07
N PRO A 99 -1.44 0.52 10.05
CA PRO A 99 -2.31 1.51 10.67
C PRO A 99 -1.99 1.79 12.15
N LYS A 100 -1.56 0.76 12.89
CA LYS A 100 -1.21 0.89 14.31
C LYS A 100 0.06 1.70 14.55
N GLU A 101 0.99 1.71 13.59
CA GLU A 101 2.26 2.43 13.69
C GLU A 101 2.08 3.92 13.39
N LEU A 102 1.03 4.30 12.67
CA LEU A 102 0.76 5.69 12.30
C LEU A 102 0.39 6.57 13.51
N ASN A 103 -0.06 5.98 14.62
CA ASN A 103 -0.30 6.72 15.87
C ASN A 103 1.01 7.14 16.58
N TYR A 104 2.16 6.65 16.14
CA TYR A 104 3.48 6.96 16.71
C TYR A 104 4.30 7.91 15.84
N ILE A 105 3.73 8.46 14.76
CA ILE A 105 4.38 9.36 13.78
C ILE A 105 3.64 10.70 13.75
#